data_AF-A0A208Y9S7-F1
#
_entry.id   AF-A0A208Y9S7-F1
#
_cell.length_a   1.000
_cell.length_b   1.000
_cell.length_c   1.000
_cell.angle_alpha   90.00
_cell.angle_beta   90.00
_cell.angle_gamma   90.00
#
_symmetry.space_group_name_H-M   'P 1'
#
loop_
_entity.id
_entity.type
_entity.pdbx_description
1 polymer ?
#
loop_
_entity_poly.entity_id
_entity_poly.type
_entity_poly.pdbx_seq_one_letter_code
_entity_poly.pdbx_strand_id
1 'polypeptide(L)'
;MKKRWRLVGAGGKAYLGDEPGAWGGHRRSRIYGRLDCPAAARAIARGGYVEHRVFFLRESDALAAGYRPCGICMPAAYAAWKAARRGA
;
A
#
# COMPACT_ATOMS: atom_id res chain seq x y z
N MET A 1 20.99 9.45 15.77
CA MET A 1 20.06 10.13 14.85
C MET A 1 19.00 9.12 14.39
N LYS A 2 17.73 9.30 14.74
CA LYS A 2 16.66 8.37 14.34
C LYS A 2 16.21 8.67 12.91
N LYS A 3 16.28 7.68 12.01
CA LYS A 3 15.80 7.80 10.63
C LYS A 3 14.28 7.77 10.66
N ARG A 4 13.64 8.84 10.17
CA ARG A 4 12.18 8.94 10.06
C ARG A 4 11.72 8.47 8.68
N TRP A 5 10.65 7.70 8.66
CA TRP A 5 10.08 7.12 7.45
C TRP A 5 8.74 7.79 7.14
N ARG A 6 8.49 8.07 5.86
CA ARG A 6 7.23 8.67 5.42
C ARG A 6 6.20 7.57 5.19
N LEU A 7 5.23 7.49 6.08
CA LEU A 7 4.14 6.53 6.07
C LEU A 7 2.82 7.21 5.74
N VAL A 8 1.82 6.45 5.33
CA VAL A 8 0.43 6.91 5.17
C VAL A 8 -0.42 6.23 6.23
N GLY A 9 -1.18 7.05 6.97
CA GLY A 9 -2.09 6.56 8.01
C GLY A 9 -3.50 6.32 7.49
N ALA A 10 -4.37 5.78 8.35
CA ALA A 10 -5.77 5.48 8.05
C ALA A 10 -6.56 6.64 7.42
N GLY A 11 -6.23 7.90 7.74
CA GLY A 11 -6.88 9.07 7.15
C GLY A 11 -6.38 9.44 5.74
N GLY A 12 -5.54 8.62 5.11
CA GLY A 12 -4.91 8.94 3.81
C GLY A 12 -3.86 10.07 3.88
N LYS A 13 -3.54 10.54 5.09
CA LYS A 13 -2.54 11.58 5.33
C LYS A 13 -1.16 10.95 5.55
N ALA A 14 -0.14 11.56 4.96
CA ALA A 14 1.23 11.16 5.20
C ALA A 14 1.70 11.64 6.59
N TYR A 15 2.41 10.79 7.32
CA TYR A 15 3.04 11.10 8.61
C TYR A 15 4.46 10.54 8.65
N LEU A 16 5.26 11.05 9.58
CA LEU A 16 6.62 10.54 9.82
C LEU A 16 6.56 9.54 10.96
N GLY A 17 6.94 8.29 10.69
CA GLY A 17 7.08 7.23 11.69
C GLY A 17 8.55 6.92 11.96
N ASP A 18 8.82 6.28 13.10
CA ASP A 18 10.14 5.72 13.40
C ASP A 18 10.38 4.37 12.70
N GLU A 19 9.32 3.76 12.16
CA GLU A 19 9.34 2.46 11.49
C GLU A 19 9.20 2.58 9.97
N PRO A 20 9.89 1.73 9.17
CA PRO A 20 9.86 1.79 7.70
C PRO A 20 8.52 1.46 7.05
N GLY A 21 7.58 0.90 7.79
CA GLY A 21 6.31 0.39 7.28
C GLY A 21 6.44 -1.04 6.76
N ALA A 22 5.43 -1.87 7.04
CA ALA A 22 5.40 -3.28 6.63
C ALA A 22 4.79 -3.48 5.23
N TRP A 23 4.08 -2.47 4.72
CA TRP A 23 3.32 -2.56 3.47
C TRP A 23 3.70 -1.46 2.50
N GLY A 24 3.75 -1.80 1.22
CA GLY A 24 4.05 -0.86 0.14
C GLY A 24 2.84 -0.65 -0.76
N GLY A 25 2.67 0.56 -1.28
CA GLY A 25 1.58 0.87 -2.17
C GLY A 25 1.93 1.95 -3.19
N HIS A 26 0.96 2.21 -4.06
CA HIS A 26 1.05 3.23 -5.10
C HIS A 26 -0.11 4.22 -4.95
N ARG A 27 0.23 5.49 -4.74
CA ARG A 27 -0.74 6.56 -4.43
C ARG A 27 -1.75 6.78 -5.54
N ARG A 28 -1.32 6.80 -6.81
CA ARG A 28 -2.22 7.06 -7.96
C ARG A 28 -3.20 5.91 -8.20
N SER A 29 -2.71 4.68 -8.13
CA SER A 29 -3.54 3.48 -8.36
C SER A 29 -4.36 3.09 -7.13
N ARG A 30 -4.07 3.69 -5.97
CA ARG A 30 -4.60 3.32 -4.64
C ARG A 30 -4.51 1.82 -4.38
N ILE A 31 -3.35 1.23 -4.67
CA ILE A 31 -3.09 -0.19 -4.42
C ILE A 31 -2.08 -0.29 -3.28
N TYR A 32 -2.29 -1.22 -2.36
CA TYR A 32 -1.26 -1.64 -1.41
C TYR A 32 -0.99 -3.13 -1.55
N GLY A 33 0.16 -3.58 -1.05
CA GLY A 33 0.54 -4.96 -1.01
C GLY A 33 1.85 -5.14 -0.26
N ARG A 34 2.39 -6.35 -0.34
CA ARG A 34 3.68 -6.66 0.28
C ARG A 34 4.84 -5.98 -0.45
N LEU A 35 5.94 -5.77 0.27
CA LEU A 35 7.16 -5.13 -0.26
C LEU A 35 7.88 -5.99 -1.31
N ASP A 36 7.65 -7.31 -1.28
CA ASP A 36 8.18 -8.32 -2.22
C ASP A 36 7.31 -8.50 -3.49
N CYS A 37 6.31 -7.64 -3.69
CA CYS A 37 5.34 -7.85 -4.77
C CYS A 37 6.00 -7.79 -6.16
N PRO A 38 5.89 -8.84 -7.00
CA PRO A 38 6.48 -8.85 -8.34
C PRO A 38 5.85 -7.80 -9.25
N ALA A 39 4.57 -7.48 -9.06
CA ALA A 39 3.91 -6.40 -9.81
C ALA A 39 4.49 -5.02 -9.44
N ALA A 40 4.82 -4.80 -8.17
CA ALA A 40 5.49 -3.57 -7.74
C ALA A 40 6.91 -3.49 -8.29
N ALA A 41 7.68 -4.58 -8.25
CA ALA A 41 9.02 -4.65 -8.83
C ALA A 41 9.00 -4.34 -10.34
N ARG A 42 8.06 -4.93 -11.09
CA ARG A 42 7.86 -4.64 -12.51
C ARG A 42 7.50 -3.18 -12.76
N ALA A 43 6.64 -2.59 -11.93
CA ALA A 43 6.26 -1.19 -12.06
C ALA A 43 7.43 -0.24 -11.75
N ILE A 44 8.26 -0.57 -10.77
CA ILE A 44 9.51 0.16 -10.48
C ILE A 44 10.47 0.07 -11.67
N ALA A 45 10.68 -1.13 -12.22
CA ALA A 45 11.54 -1.33 -13.38
C ALA A 45 11.08 -0.57 -14.63
N ARG A 46 9.76 -0.41 -14.81
CA ARG A 46 9.17 0.38 -15.90
C ARG A 46 9.29 1.89 -15.72
N GLY A 47 9.72 2.38 -14.56
CA GLY A 47 9.84 3.80 -14.26
C GLY A 47 8.52 4.46 -13.81
N GLY A 48 8.62 5.60 -13.13
CA GLY A 48 7.48 6.43 -12.69
C GLY A 48 6.74 5.95 -11.43
N TYR A 49 6.99 4.72 -10.97
CA TYR A 49 6.35 4.17 -9.76
C TYR A 49 6.92 4.72 -8.45
N VAL A 50 8.22 5.06 -8.43
CA VAL A 50 8.94 5.46 -7.21
C VAL A 50 8.45 6.81 -6.68
N GLU A 51 8.10 7.75 -7.56
CA GLU A 51 7.60 9.09 -7.19
C GLU A 51 6.31 9.05 -6.36
N HIS A 52 5.49 8.01 -6.58
CA HIS A 52 4.20 7.85 -5.92
C HIS A 52 4.14 6.61 -5.04
N ARG A 53 5.31 6.06 -4.70
CA ARG A 53 5.41 4.95 -3.76
C ARG A 53 5.08 5.44 -2.36
N VAL A 54 4.14 4.77 -1.72
CA VAL A 54 3.71 5.02 -0.34
C VAL A 54 3.95 3.78 0.50
N PHE A 55 4.10 3.97 1.80
CA PHE A 55 4.30 2.91 2.76
C PHE A 55 3.26 3.00 3.86
N PHE A 56 2.83 1.87 4.39
CA PHE A 56 1.88 1.79 5.50
C PHE A 56 2.47 0.95 6.62
N LEU A 57 2.17 1.35 7.86
CA LEU A 57 2.57 0.57 9.01
C LEU A 57 1.76 -0.71 9.11
N ARG A 58 0.43 -0.58 8.97
CA ARG A 58 -0.52 -1.70 9.07
C ARG A 58 -1.36 -1.83 7.80
N GLU A 59 -1.84 -3.04 7.56
CA GLU A 59 -2.79 -3.33 6.47
C GLU A 59 -4.10 -2.54 6.66
N SER A 60 -4.57 -2.44 7.92
CA SER A 60 -5.77 -1.68 8.28
C SER A 60 -5.65 -0.20 7.91
N ASP A 61 -4.47 0.40 8.04
CA ASP A 61 -4.23 1.81 7.67
C ASP A 61 -4.39 2.01 6.17
N ALA A 62 -3.92 1.05 5.36
CA ALA A 62 -4.06 1.10 3.92
C ALA A 62 -5.53 0.96 3.49
N LEU A 63 -6.26 0.02 4.09
CA LEU A 63 -7.68 -0.18 3.83
C LEU A 63 -8.51 1.05 4.21
N ALA A 64 -8.31 1.60 5.41
CA ALA A 64 -9.00 2.80 5.88
C ALA A 64 -8.66 4.03 5.03
N ALA A 65 -7.42 4.12 4.53
CA ALA A 65 -7.01 5.16 3.59
C ALA A 65 -7.61 5.01 2.18
N GLY A 66 -8.43 3.98 1.94
CA GLY A 66 -9.10 3.73 0.67
C GLY A 66 -8.22 3.04 -0.37
N TYR A 67 -7.16 2.35 0.05
CA TYR A 67 -6.33 1.54 -0.84
C TYR A 67 -6.90 0.13 -0.95
N ARG A 68 -6.81 -0.44 -2.14
CA ARG A 68 -7.18 -1.84 -2.39
C ARG A 68 -5.96 -2.76 -2.25
N PRO A 69 -6.12 -3.97 -1.72
CA PRO A 69 -5.07 -4.97 -1.74
C PRO A 69 -4.70 -5.38 -3.16
N CYS A 70 -3.44 -5.75 -3.35
CA CYS A 70 -2.91 -6.20 -4.63
C CYS A 70 -3.37 -7.63 -4.92
N GLY A 71 -4.11 -7.82 -6.02
CA GLY A 71 -4.59 -9.15 -6.43
C GLY A 71 -3.48 -10.14 -6.85
N ILE A 72 -2.22 -9.70 -6.98
CA ILE A 72 -1.10 -10.56 -7.35
C ILE A 72 -0.42 -11.17 -6.11
N CYS A 73 0.03 -10.32 -5.17
CA CYS A 73 0.71 -10.80 -3.96
C CYS A 73 -0.25 -11.11 -2.80
N MET A 74 -1.49 -10.61 -2.85
CA MET A 74 -2.51 -10.79 -1.81
C MET A 74 -3.87 -11.16 -2.43
N PRO A 75 -4.00 -12.30 -3.12
CA PRO A 75 -5.23 -12.70 -3.78
C PRO A 75 -6.40 -12.90 -2.79
N ALA A 76 -6.14 -13.45 -1.61
CA ALA A 76 -7.16 -13.66 -0.58
C ALA A 76 -7.73 -12.34 -0.04
N ALA A 77 -6.87 -11.40 0.37
CA ALA A 77 -7.29 -10.07 0.81
C ALA A 77 -8.02 -9.31 -0.31
N TYR A 78 -7.58 -9.46 -1.56
CA TYR A 78 -8.25 -8.88 -2.72
C TYR A 78 -9.62 -9.49 -3.01
N ALA A 79 -9.79 -10.80 -2.85
CA ALA A 79 -11.09 -11.45 -2.94
C ALA A 79 -12.04 -10.94 -1.84
N ALA A 80 -11.57 -10.87 -0.59
CA ALA A 80 -12.34 -10.34 0.54
C ALA A 80 -12.76 -8.88 0.32
N TRP A 81 -11.82 -8.02 -0.08
CA TRP A 81 -12.08 -6.62 -0.42
C TRP A 81 -13.11 -6.48 -1.55
N LYS A 82 -13.02 -7.33 -2.59
CA LYS A 82 -13.96 -7.32 -3.71
C LYS A 82 -15.36 -7.81 -3.30
N ALA A 83 -15.44 -8.84 -2.45
CA ALA A 83 -16.70 -9.34 -1.93
C ALA A 83 -17.41 -8.30 -1.05
N ALA A 84 -16.67 -7.65 -0.14
CA ALA A 84 -17.18 -6.57 0.71
C ALA A 84 -17.75 -5.38 -0.10
N ARG A 85 -17.27 -5.16 -1.33
CA ARG A 85 -17.74 -4.10 -2.23
C ARG A 85 -18.88 -4.50 -3.16
N ARG A 86 -19.17 -5.79 -3.33
CA ARG A 86 -20.28 -6.28 -4.16
C ARG A 86 -21.58 -6.42 -3.38
N GLY A 87 -21.52 -6.39 -2.05
CA GLY A 87 -22.68 -6.45 -1.17
C GLY A 87 -23.17 -5.08 -0.67
N ALA A 88 -22.83 -3.98 -1.36
CA ALA A 88 -23.27 -2.62 -1.04
C ALA A 88 -24.11 -2.05 -2.17
#